data_AF-A0A933CPQ5-F1
#
_entry.id   AF-A0A933CPQ5-F1
#
_cell.length_a   1.000
_cell.length_b   1.000
_cell.length_c   1.000
_cell.angle_alpha   90.00
_cell.angle_beta   90.00
_cell.angle_gamma   90.00
#
_symmetry.space_group_name_H-M   'P 1'
#
loop_
_entity.id
_entity.type
_entity.pdbx_description
1 polymer ?
#
loop_
_entity_poly.entity_id
_entity_poly.type
_entity_poly.pdbx_seq_one_letter_code
_entity_poly.pdbx_strand_id
1 'polypeptide(L)'
;MKFFTLALLTAVMVIATATAGTAGEYHAGGTLLCYDCHTMHFSMQHGWGGGAVGTTPEQGGNWLSTTGPNTFLLKAPANELCLSCHNGSSVAPDVLEANANASPASGRSAGALNETGAGPYETWKGHTLGSTATPPGYVGSYTPPDHGLECTQCHTQHGRAAAYRNLGPRSIPDSSLSYVIGSTNDLTKHVWINIASLTGTPGSRTAADWNPYYETANISYNRIDGTSGTPATQYANGVQRVCGTCHGQFHGGPADAEIGGEGTPPEAFKRHPTAGVAIGALTGGHSSLTRFAANTTKVKVATADYSAYTNSSPICLSCHKAHGNQNPFGLVFLNRTATSVDEQGGLGTGQTASTQTGFRNLCGQCHGQGN
;
A
#
# COMPACT_ATOMS: atom_id res chain seq x y z
N MET A 1 -31.62 -41.86 -11.61
CA MET A 1 -31.48 -40.47 -12.11
C MET A 1 -31.45 -39.42 -10.99
N LYS A 2 -32.38 -39.38 -10.02
CA LYS A 2 -32.38 -38.38 -8.92
C LYS A 2 -31.08 -38.28 -8.10
N PHE A 3 -30.42 -39.41 -7.81
CA PHE A 3 -29.16 -39.41 -7.06
C PHE A 3 -27.95 -38.88 -7.85
N PHE A 4 -27.97 -38.99 -9.17
CA PHE A 4 -26.88 -38.52 -10.03
C PHE A 4 -26.94 -36.99 -10.18
N THR A 5 -28.14 -36.42 -10.27
CA THR A 5 -28.36 -34.96 -10.30
C THR A 5 -27.96 -34.29 -8.99
N LEU A 6 -28.24 -34.94 -7.84
CA LEU A 6 -27.85 -34.43 -6.53
C LEU A 6 -26.33 -34.46 -6.34
N ALA A 7 -25.67 -35.56 -6.71
CA ALA A 7 -24.20 -35.64 -6.64
C ALA A 7 -23.49 -34.61 -7.54
N LEU A 8 -24.05 -34.34 -8.74
CA LEU A 8 -23.52 -33.34 -9.65
C LEU A 8 -23.69 -31.91 -9.10
N LEU A 9 -24.84 -31.60 -8.50
CA LEU A 9 -25.10 -30.29 -7.86
C LEU A 9 -24.21 -30.06 -6.63
N THR A 10 -23.97 -31.09 -5.82
CA THR A 10 -23.04 -31.00 -4.67
C THR A 10 -21.60 -30.84 -5.14
N ALA A 11 -21.18 -31.56 -6.18
CA ALA A 11 -19.84 -31.40 -6.76
C ALA A 11 -19.63 -30.01 -7.37
N VAL A 12 -20.64 -29.46 -8.06
CA VAL A 12 -20.60 -28.09 -8.60
C VAL A 12 -20.60 -27.04 -7.48
N MET A 13 -21.33 -27.24 -6.38
CA MET A 13 -21.26 -26.35 -5.21
C MET A 13 -19.90 -26.41 -4.51
N VAL A 14 -19.28 -27.59 -4.38
CA VAL A 14 -17.96 -27.75 -3.75
C VAL A 14 -16.84 -27.20 -4.64
N ILE A 15 -16.99 -27.21 -5.97
CA ILE A 15 -16.07 -26.55 -6.90
C ILE A 15 -16.32 -25.02 -6.94
N ALA A 16 -17.56 -24.58 -6.70
CA ALA A 16 -17.91 -23.16 -6.64
C ALA A 16 -17.51 -22.47 -5.31
N THR A 17 -17.19 -23.24 -4.26
CA THR A 17 -16.46 -22.73 -3.09
C THR A 17 -14.95 -22.66 -3.36
N ALA A 18 -14.57 -22.18 -4.54
CA ALA A 18 -13.21 -21.70 -4.76
C ALA A 18 -12.96 -20.64 -3.69
N THR A 19 -12.13 -20.99 -2.71
CA THR A 19 -11.68 -20.07 -1.67
C THR A 19 -11.12 -18.85 -2.38
N ALA A 20 -11.81 -17.72 -2.24
CA ALA A 20 -11.30 -16.44 -2.75
C ALA A 20 -9.89 -16.28 -2.18
N GLY A 21 -8.89 -16.23 -3.05
CA GLY A 21 -7.52 -16.00 -2.63
C GLY A 21 -7.46 -14.64 -1.97
N THR A 22 -6.84 -14.56 -0.80
CA THR A 22 -6.75 -13.34 -0.01
C THR A 22 -5.32 -12.80 -0.02
N ALA A 23 -5.17 -11.48 -0.18
CA ALA A 23 -3.88 -10.81 -0.22
C ALA A 23 -3.48 -10.42 1.21
N GLY A 24 -2.78 -11.33 1.88
CA GLY A 24 -2.38 -11.18 3.29
C GLY A 24 -2.42 -12.46 4.12
N GLU A 25 -2.72 -13.61 3.50
CA GLU A 25 -3.02 -14.89 4.16
C GLU A 25 -2.01 -15.34 5.18
N TYR A 26 -0.71 -15.15 4.94
CA TYR A 26 0.28 -15.61 5.91
C TYR A 26 0.05 -15.02 7.31
N HIS A 27 -0.53 -13.82 7.42
CA HIS A 27 -0.77 -13.17 8.71
C HIS A 27 -2.17 -13.39 9.30
N ALA A 28 -2.98 -14.32 8.80
CA ALA A 28 -4.33 -14.55 9.33
C ALA A 28 -4.72 -16.04 9.40
N GLY A 29 -5.48 -16.45 10.42
CA GLY A 29 -6.01 -17.81 10.50
C GLY A 29 -4.93 -18.88 10.67
N GLY A 30 -5.13 -20.06 10.07
CA GLY A 30 -4.24 -21.23 10.24
C GLY A 30 -2.89 -21.15 9.54
N THR A 31 -2.62 -20.06 8.83
CA THR A 31 -1.40 -19.83 8.04
C THR A 31 -0.41 -18.92 8.75
N LEU A 32 -0.83 -18.27 9.82
CA LEU A 32 0.01 -17.53 10.75
C LEU A 32 0.61 -18.50 11.76
N LEU A 33 1.88 -18.85 11.58
CA LEU A 33 2.58 -19.78 12.44
C LEU A 33 3.34 -19.02 13.52
N CYS A 34 2.91 -19.14 14.77
CA CYS A 34 3.47 -18.38 15.88
C CYS A 34 4.98 -18.53 16.01
N TYR A 35 5.50 -19.73 15.72
CA TYR A 35 6.93 -20.05 15.87
C TYR A 35 7.81 -19.41 14.80
N ASP A 36 7.26 -18.86 13.72
CA ASP A 36 8.05 -18.11 12.74
C ASP A 36 8.47 -16.74 13.31
N CYS A 37 7.68 -16.20 14.25
CA CYS A 37 7.87 -14.88 14.86
C CYS A 37 8.30 -14.91 16.32
N HIS A 38 7.80 -15.88 17.08
CA HIS A 38 7.95 -15.96 18.53
C HIS A 38 8.83 -17.12 18.95
N THR A 39 9.55 -16.92 20.06
CA THR A 39 10.24 -17.98 20.78
C THR A 39 9.81 -17.99 22.24
N MET A 40 9.52 -19.19 22.77
CA MET A 40 9.29 -19.33 24.21
C MET A 40 10.58 -19.19 25.02
N HIS A 41 11.73 -19.46 24.38
CA HIS A 41 13.04 -19.44 25.00
C HIS A 41 14.05 -18.76 24.08
N PHE A 42 14.47 -17.54 24.43
CA PHE A 42 15.58 -16.85 23.75
C PHE A 42 16.96 -17.48 24.03
N SER A 43 16.96 -18.74 24.47
CA SER A 43 18.13 -19.57 24.75
C SER A 43 18.03 -20.93 24.06
N MET A 44 17.14 -21.08 23.07
CA MET A 44 17.05 -22.33 22.30
C MET A 44 18.41 -22.61 21.64
N GLN A 45 18.99 -23.76 21.99
CA GLN A 45 20.27 -24.21 21.45
C GLN A 45 20.07 -25.12 20.24
N HIS A 46 18.85 -25.64 20.03
CA HIS A 46 18.52 -26.45 18.87
C HIS A 46 17.25 -25.99 18.16
N GLY A 47 17.22 -26.19 16.83
CA GLY A 47 16.03 -25.96 16.00
C GLY A 47 14.96 -27.05 16.21
N TRP A 48 13.81 -26.88 15.57
CA TRP A 48 12.70 -27.84 15.55
C TRP A 48 13.07 -29.16 14.86
N GLY A 49 13.99 -29.13 13.90
CA GLY A 49 14.54 -30.32 13.24
C GLY A 49 15.77 -30.94 13.92
N GLY A 50 16.19 -30.42 15.07
CA GLY A 50 17.50 -30.69 15.66
C GLY A 50 18.61 -29.83 15.05
N GLY A 51 19.85 -30.00 15.53
CA GLY A 51 20.99 -29.16 15.13
C GLY A 51 20.98 -27.77 15.79
N ALA A 52 22.04 -26.99 15.61
CA ALA A 52 22.18 -25.67 16.23
C ALA A 52 21.17 -24.65 15.67
N VAL A 53 20.74 -23.70 16.50
CA VAL A 53 19.89 -22.58 16.06
C VAL A 53 20.73 -21.55 15.31
N GLY A 54 20.28 -21.17 14.12
CA GLY A 54 20.92 -20.12 13.34
C GLY A 54 20.67 -18.72 13.92
N THR A 55 21.57 -17.78 13.63
CA THR A 55 21.35 -16.35 13.93
C THR A 55 20.81 -15.57 12.75
N THR A 56 20.78 -16.19 11.57
CA THR A 56 20.25 -15.58 10.34
C THR A 56 18.76 -15.84 10.28
N PRO A 57 17.93 -14.80 10.09
CA PRO A 57 16.51 -14.99 9.94
C PRO A 57 16.16 -15.89 8.74
N GLU A 58 15.31 -16.90 8.97
CA GLU A 58 14.88 -17.85 7.95
C GLU A 58 13.43 -18.31 8.17
N GLN A 59 12.79 -18.79 7.10
CA GLN A 59 11.45 -19.37 7.19
C GLN A 59 11.47 -20.68 7.99
N GLY A 60 10.39 -20.98 8.71
CA GLY A 60 10.27 -22.21 9.52
C GLY A 60 10.79 -22.06 10.94
N GLY A 61 11.32 -20.89 11.30
CA GLY A 61 11.58 -20.52 12.68
C GLY A 61 12.77 -21.24 13.33
N ASN A 62 13.72 -21.78 12.57
CA ASN A 62 14.94 -22.39 13.12
C ASN A 62 16.06 -21.38 13.39
N TRP A 63 15.68 -20.18 13.84
CA TRP A 63 16.61 -19.08 14.09
C TRP A 63 16.22 -18.26 15.33
N LEU A 64 17.19 -17.49 15.83
CA LEU A 64 17.02 -16.43 16.83
C LEU A 64 17.94 -15.26 16.50
N SER A 65 17.46 -14.03 16.65
CA SER A 65 18.34 -12.87 16.55
C SER A 65 19.44 -12.92 17.63
N THR A 66 20.56 -12.24 17.37
CA THR A 66 21.59 -12.02 18.39
C THR A 66 21.17 -10.98 19.42
N THR A 67 20.06 -10.27 19.17
CA THR A 67 19.49 -9.26 20.06
C THR A 67 18.19 -9.74 20.69
N GLY A 68 18.22 -9.94 22.02
CA GLY A 68 17.05 -10.33 22.81
C GLY A 68 17.44 -10.75 24.23
N PRO A 69 16.48 -11.22 25.05
CA PRO A 69 15.06 -11.43 24.73
C PRO A 69 14.31 -10.14 24.38
N ASN A 70 13.37 -10.25 23.44
CA ASN A 70 12.54 -9.12 23.01
C ASN A 70 11.16 -9.14 23.69
N THR A 71 10.48 -7.99 23.67
CA THR A 71 9.09 -7.90 24.14
C THR A 71 8.18 -8.84 23.35
N PHE A 72 7.08 -9.27 23.98
CA PHE A 72 6.11 -10.19 23.36
C PHE A 72 6.71 -11.51 22.86
N LEU A 73 7.82 -11.97 23.45
CA LEU A 73 8.48 -13.22 23.08
C LEU A 73 8.99 -13.24 21.62
N LEU A 74 9.27 -12.08 21.03
CA LEU A 74 9.73 -12.01 19.64
C LEU A 74 11.17 -12.54 19.50
N LYS A 75 11.43 -13.20 18.35
CA LYS A 75 12.76 -13.71 17.99
C LYS A 75 13.76 -12.64 17.59
N ALA A 76 13.27 -11.46 17.23
CA ALA A 76 14.04 -10.29 16.85
C ALA A 76 13.21 -9.02 17.13
N PRO A 77 13.81 -7.82 17.09
CA PRO A 77 13.06 -6.57 16.94
C PRO A 77 12.07 -6.64 15.77
N ALA A 78 10.96 -5.92 15.85
CA ALA A 78 9.84 -6.08 14.92
C ALA A 78 10.23 -5.89 13.45
N ASN A 79 11.06 -4.88 13.13
CA ASN A 79 11.51 -4.64 11.76
C ASN A 79 12.39 -5.77 11.22
N GLU A 80 13.38 -6.22 11.99
CA GLU A 80 14.25 -7.36 11.61
C GLU A 80 13.40 -8.62 11.36
N LEU A 81 12.39 -8.85 12.21
CA LEU A 81 11.48 -9.97 12.06
C LEU A 81 10.60 -9.88 10.81
N CYS A 82 10.07 -8.70 10.47
CA CYS A 82 9.29 -8.56 9.24
C CYS A 82 10.18 -8.72 8.00
N LEU A 83 11.38 -8.13 8.03
CA LEU A 83 12.31 -8.14 6.90
C LEU A 83 12.92 -9.52 6.64
N SER A 84 12.92 -10.44 7.61
CA SER A 84 13.33 -11.84 7.37
C SER A 84 12.53 -12.52 6.27
N CYS A 85 11.29 -12.08 6.05
CA CYS A 85 10.43 -12.57 4.98
C CYS A 85 10.22 -11.53 3.87
N HIS A 86 10.42 -10.25 4.15
CA HIS A 86 10.06 -9.15 3.24
C HIS A 86 11.27 -8.41 2.63
N ASN A 87 12.49 -8.89 2.81
CA ASN A 87 13.68 -8.34 2.16
C ASN A 87 14.44 -9.46 1.42
N GLY A 88 14.45 -9.42 0.09
CA GLY A 88 15.15 -10.41 -0.75
C GLY A 88 14.70 -11.86 -0.63
N SER A 89 13.50 -12.11 -0.08
CA SER A 89 12.94 -13.45 0.07
C SER A 89 11.92 -13.75 -1.02
N SER A 90 11.95 -14.97 -1.56
CA SER A 90 11.06 -15.40 -2.64
C SER A 90 9.64 -15.76 -2.20
N VAL A 91 9.39 -15.83 -0.88
CA VAL A 91 8.09 -16.26 -0.32
C VAL A 91 7.17 -15.10 0.05
N ALA A 92 7.66 -13.86 0.01
CA ALA A 92 6.88 -12.66 0.29
C ALA A 92 7.30 -11.49 -0.63
N PRO A 93 6.48 -10.43 -0.76
CA PRO A 93 6.89 -9.25 -1.50
C PRO A 93 8.07 -8.58 -0.81
N ASP A 94 9.04 -8.16 -1.62
CA ASP A 94 10.14 -7.33 -1.14
C ASP A 94 9.63 -5.91 -0.89
N VAL A 95 9.87 -5.36 0.29
CA VAL A 95 9.40 -4.04 0.70
C VAL A 95 10.52 -3.04 0.98
N LEU A 96 11.78 -3.47 1.00
CA LEU A 96 12.90 -2.62 1.36
C LEU A 96 13.73 -2.28 0.11
N GLU A 97 14.08 -1.01 -0.04
CA GLU A 97 15.05 -0.53 -1.03
C GLU A 97 14.88 -1.12 -2.45
N ALA A 98 15.97 -1.55 -3.09
CA ALA A 98 15.92 -2.16 -4.41
C ALA A 98 15.26 -3.54 -4.31
N ASN A 99 14.24 -3.77 -5.14
CA ASN A 99 13.54 -5.05 -5.16
C ASN A 99 14.50 -6.17 -5.58
N ALA A 100 14.84 -7.06 -4.65
CA ALA A 100 15.68 -8.23 -4.89
C ALA A 100 14.89 -9.40 -5.49
N ASN A 101 13.56 -9.35 -5.46
CA ASN A 101 12.71 -10.25 -6.23
C ASN A 101 12.58 -9.77 -7.69
N ALA A 102 12.17 -10.65 -8.60
CA ALA A 102 11.83 -10.23 -9.97
C ALA A 102 10.79 -9.10 -9.89
N SER A 103 11.17 -7.87 -10.23
CA SER A 103 10.26 -6.73 -10.03
C SER A 103 9.02 -6.89 -10.91
N PRO A 104 7.81 -6.56 -10.41
CA PRO A 104 6.65 -6.40 -11.28
C PRO A 104 6.98 -5.41 -12.39
N ALA A 105 6.43 -5.64 -13.59
CA ALA A 105 6.73 -4.82 -14.76
C ALA A 105 6.40 -3.33 -14.52
N SER A 106 5.37 -3.05 -13.73
CA SER A 106 4.93 -1.70 -13.35
C SER A 106 5.38 -1.24 -11.95
N GLY A 107 6.40 -1.89 -11.39
CA GLY A 107 6.91 -1.65 -10.03
C GLY A 107 5.92 -2.00 -8.91
N ARG A 108 6.41 -1.93 -7.66
CA ARG A 108 5.56 -2.16 -6.47
C ARG A 108 4.60 -0.98 -6.29
N SER A 109 3.33 -1.29 -6.06
CA SER A 109 2.29 -0.29 -5.83
C SER A 109 2.54 0.61 -4.62
N ALA A 110 3.10 0.04 -3.54
CA ALA A 110 3.50 0.80 -2.35
C ALA A 110 4.92 1.39 -2.43
N GLY A 111 5.72 0.97 -3.42
CA GLY A 111 7.13 1.32 -3.52
C GLY A 111 8.00 0.59 -2.49
N ALA A 112 9.07 1.23 -2.04
CA ALA A 112 10.04 0.68 -1.10
C ALA A 112 10.18 1.54 0.16
N LEU A 113 10.42 0.87 1.29
CA LEU A 113 10.88 1.47 2.53
C LEU A 113 12.37 1.78 2.43
N ASN A 114 12.82 2.66 3.32
CA ASN A 114 14.21 3.11 3.39
C ASN A 114 14.83 2.70 4.73
N GLU A 115 16.15 2.61 4.76
CA GLU A 115 16.95 2.56 5.98
C GLU A 115 17.94 3.73 6.04
N THR A 116 18.43 4.05 7.24
CA THR A 116 19.36 5.16 7.42
C THR A 116 20.67 4.87 6.70
N GLY A 117 21.05 5.74 5.76
CA GLY A 117 22.30 5.62 5.00
C GLY A 117 22.19 4.84 3.69
N ALA A 118 21.00 4.38 3.31
CA ALA A 118 20.78 3.63 2.08
C ALA A 118 20.55 4.53 0.86
N GLY A 119 21.58 4.80 0.06
CA GLY A 119 21.39 5.31 -1.30
C GLY A 119 20.97 4.18 -2.24
N PRO A 120 20.04 4.37 -3.20
CA PRO A 120 19.37 5.61 -3.63
C PRO A 120 18.03 5.91 -2.93
N TYR A 121 17.82 5.38 -1.73
CA TYR A 121 16.60 5.46 -0.92
C TYR A 121 16.83 6.30 0.33
N GLU A 122 17.31 7.54 0.14
CA GLU A 122 17.62 8.45 1.24
C GLU A 122 16.39 8.71 2.12
N THR A 123 16.62 9.03 3.39
CA THR A 123 15.56 9.10 4.42
C THR A 123 14.43 10.11 4.16
N TRP A 124 14.64 11.07 3.25
CA TRP A 124 13.65 12.07 2.83
C TRP A 124 12.81 11.64 1.62
N LYS A 125 13.04 10.44 1.07
CA LYS A 125 12.32 9.90 -0.09
C LYS A 125 11.19 8.92 0.27
N GLY A 126 10.95 8.69 1.56
CA GLY A 126 9.95 7.74 2.00
C GLY A 126 9.89 7.54 3.51
N HIS A 127 9.15 6.53 3.92
CA HIS A 127 9.14 5.99 5.27
C HIS A 127 10.43 5.24 5.53
N THR A 128 11.16 5.68 6.55
CA THR A 128 12.44 5.09 6.96
C THR A 128 12.25 4.26 8.23
N LEU A 129 12.53 2.97 8.17
CA LEU A 129 12.45 2.08 9.34
C LEU A 129 13.44 2.54 10.42
N GLY A 130 13.00 2.49 11.67
CA GLY A 130 13.77 2.95 12.82
C GLY A 130 13.81 4.48 13.02
N SER A 131 13.22 5.27 12.11
CA SER A 131 13.18 6.72 12.25
C SER A 131 12.33 7.15 13.44
N THR A 132 12.87 8.00 14.31
CA THR A 132 12.14 8.63 15.43
C THR A 132 11.58 10.00 15.07
N ALA A 133 11.74 10.42 13.81
CA ALA A 133 11.25 11.71 13.35
C ALA A 133 9.72 11.76 13.42
N THR A 134 9.20 12.93 13.78
CA THR A 134 7.75 13.17 13.74
C THR A 134 7.25 13.08 12.29
N PRO A 135 6.17 12.31 12.02
CA PRO A 135 5.60 12.25 10.69
C PRO A 135 5.20 13.66 10.21
N PRO A 136 5.44 13.99 8.93
CA PRO A 136 5.04 15.30 8.41
C PRO A 136 3.52 15.44 8.47
N GLY A 137 3.05 16.60 8.93
CA GLY A 137 1.63 16.86 9.10
C GLY A 137 0.97 16.14 10.29
N TYR A 138 1.76 15.57 11.22
CA TYR A 138 1.21 15.02 12.46
C TYR A 138 0.60 16.11 13.32
N VAL A 139 -0.58 15.83 13.89
CA VAL A 139 -1.27 16.72 14.81
C VAL A 139 -1.09 16.23 16.26
N GLY A 140 -0.54 17.09 17.12
CA GLY A 140 -0.33 16.78 18.54
C GLY A 140 1.10 16.35 18.87
N SER A 141 1.27 15.79 20.07
CA SER A 141 2.57 15.30 20.56
C SER A 141 2.83 13.90 20.01
N TYR A 142 3.71 13.79 19.00
CA TYR A 142 4.21 12.50 18.56
C TYR A 142 5.20 11.96 19.58
N THR A 143 4.87 10.82 20.18
CA THR A 143 5.84 10.05 20.96
C THR A 143 6.34 8.92 20.05
N PRO A 144 7.56 9.00 19.49
CA PRO A 144 8.11 7.89 18.74
C PRO A 144 8.18 6.67 19.65
N PRO A 145 7.92 5.46 19.14
CA PRO A 145 8.31 4.26 19.86
C PRO A 145 9.81 4.31 20.17
N ASP A 146 10.22 3.57 21.20
CA ASP A 146 11.62 3.45 21.61
C ASP A 146 12.54 2.96 20.47
N HIS A 147 11.96 2.33 19.45
CA HIS A 147 12.63 1.79 18.27
C HIS A 147 12.32 2.55 16.96
N GLY A 148 11.65 3.71 17.03
CA GLY A 148 11.26 4.50 15.85
C GLY A 148 10.16 3.85 15.01
N LEU A 149 10.13 4.16 13.70
CA LEU A 149 9.13 3.64 12.77
C LEU A 149 9.25 2.13 12.61
N GLU A 150 8.17 1.40 12.90
CA GLU A 150 8.11 -0.05 12.73
C GLU A 150 7.02 -0.49 11.74
N CYS A 151 7.23 -1.63 11.08
CA CYS A 151 6.23 -2.25 10.20
C CYS A 151 4.85 -2.40 10.88
N THR A 152 4.86 -2.75 12.17
CA THR A 152 3.66 -2.98 13.00
C THR A 152 2.88 -1.71 13.35
N GLN A 153 3.43 -0.53 13.08
CA GLN A 153 2.70 0.73 13.23
C GLN A 153 1.75 0.98 12.06
N CYS A 154 2.01 0.40 10.89
CA CYS A 154 1.16 0.51 9.71
C CYS A 154 0.36 -0.77 9.46
N HIS A 155 0.94 -1.92 9.81
CA HIS A 155 0.39 -3.25 9.56
C HIS A 155 0.02 -3.97 10.85
N THR A 156 -1.09 -4.69 10.83
CA THR A 156 -1.47 -5.62 11.89
C THR A 156 -0.74 -6.95 11.66
N GLN A 157 0.20 -7.29 12.54
CA GLN A 157 1.00 -8.52 12.47
C GLN A 157 0.17 -9.81 12.63
N HIS A 158 -0.97 -9.72 13.33
CA HIS A 158 -1.99 -10.77 13.43
C HIS A 158 -3.21 -10.33 12.64
N GLY A 159 -3.03 -10.16 11.34
CA GLY A 159 -3.99 -9.57 10.42
C GLY A 159 -5.38 -10.21 10.42
N ARG A 160 -6.23 -9.69 9.54
CA ARG A 160 -7.59 -10.18 9.31
C ARG A 160 -7.74 -10.47 7.82
N ALA A 161 -8.38 -11.57 7.45
CA ALA A 161 -8.52 -11.96 6.03
C ALA A 161 -9.09 -10.85 5.13
N ALA A 162 -9.97 -10.00 5.70
CA ALA A 162 -10.60 -8.89 4.98
C ALA A 162 -9.81 -7.56 4.99
N ALA A 163 -8.69 -7.47 5.70
CA ALA A 163 -7.89 -6.25 5.77
C ALA A 163 -6.92 -6.19 4.59
N TYR A 164 -7.04 -5.15 3.75
CA TYR A 164 -6.15 -4.97 2.60
C TYR A 164 -4.69 -4.88 3.07
N ARG A 165 -3.85 -5.86 2.68
CA ARG A 165 -2.42 -5.95 3.06
C ARG A 165 -2.17 -5.89 4.56
N ASN A 166 -3.14 -6.33 5.36
CA ASN A 166 -3.13 -6.19 6.81
C ASN A 166 -2.91 -4.75 7.28
N LEU A 167 -3.26 -3.74 6.48
CA LEU A 167 -3.17 -2.35 6.89
C LEU A 167 -4.13 -2.10 8.05
N GLY A 168 -3.59 -1.48 9.08
CA GLY A 168 -4.29 -1.21 10.33
C GLY A 168 -3.27 -0.92 11.41
N PRO A 169 -3.18 0.32 11.92
CA PRO A 169 -2.44 0.57 13.13
C PRO A 169 -3.20 -0.03 14.33
N ARG A 170 -2.51 -0.14 15.46
CA ARG A 170 -3.11 -0.35 16.80
C ARG A 170 -4.25 0.64 17.12
N SER A 171 -4.33 1.78 16.43
CA SER A 171 -5.21 2.92 16.74
C SER A 171 -6.37 3.18 15.74
N ILE A 172 -6.54 2.38 14.67
CA ILE A 172 -7.78 2.40 13.87
C ILE A 172 -8.59 1.17 14.30
N PRO A 173 -9.44 1.26 15.34
CA PRO A 173 -10.15 0.12 15.91
C PRO A 173 -11.16 -0.53 14.96
N ASP A 174 -11.43 0.09 13.81
CA ASP A 174 -12.25 -0.46 12.74
C ASP A 174 -11.51 -0.36 11.40
N SER A 175 -10.75 -1.40 11.06
CA SER A 175 -10.04 -1.56 9.78
C SER A 175 -11.04 -1.75 8.63
N SER A 176 -11.89 -0.75 8.37
CA SER A 176 -12.87 -0.75 7.29
C SER A 176 -12.23 -0.65 5.91
N LEU A 177 -10.89 -0.72 5.78
CA LEU A 177 -10.20 -0.82 4.50
C LEU A 177 -10.36 -2.23 3.90
N SER A 178 -11.53 -2.42 3.32
CA SER A 178 -11.93 -3.63 2.59
C SER A 178 -11.36 -3.65 1.17
N TYR A 179 -11.20 -4.85 0.63
CA TYR A 179 -10.74 -5.06 -0.74
C TYR A 179 -11.43 -6.25 -1.41
N VAL A 180 -11.28 -6.35 -2.72
CA VAL A 180 -11.64 -7.52 -3.52
C VAL A 180 -10.51 -7.86 -4.49
N ILE A 181 -10.32 -9.16 -4.74
CA ILE A 181 -9.49 -9.68 -5.81
C ILE A 181 -10.42 -10.35 -6.82
N GLY A 182 -10.25 -10.03 -8.10
CA GLY A 182 -11.03 -10.66 -9.16
C GLY A 182 -10.98 -9.88 -10.46
N SER A 183 -11.55 -10.47 -11.52
CA SER A 183 -11.72 -9.81 -12.83
C SER A 183 -12.87 -8.80 -12.87
N THR A 184 -13.72 -8.79 -11.84
CA THR A 184 -14.85 -7.85 -11.69
C THR A 184 -14.66 -7.02 -10.43
N ASN A 185 -14.87 -5.72 -10.57
CA ASN A 185 -14.78 -4.77 -9.46
C ASN A 185 -16.04 -4.82 -8.58
N ASP A 186 -15.85 -4.81 -7.27
CA ASP A 186 -16.90 -4.54 -6.27
C ASP A 186 -16.70 -3.11 -5.75
N LEU A 187 -17.53 -2.19 -6.24
CA LEU A 187 -17.48 -0.77 -5.88
C LEU A 187 -17.81 -0.49 -4.39
N THR A 188 -18.30 -1.49 -3.64
CA THR A 188 -18.49 -1.39 -2.19
C THR A 188 -17.20 -1.63 -1.40
N LYS A 189 -16.14 -2.12 -2.06
CA LYS A 189 -14.81 -2.32 -1.48
C LYS A 189 -13.92 -1.14 -1.82
N HIS A 190 -12.98 -0.80 -0.95
CA HIS A 190 -12.09 0.34 -1.16
C HIS A 190 -11.02 0.06 -2.21
N VAL A 191 -10.51 -1.17 -2.26
CA VAL A 191 -9.43 -1.55 -3.18
C VAL A 191 -9.87 -2.72 -4.05
N TRP A 192 -9.59 -2.62 -5.34
CA TRP A 192 -9.74 -3.72 -6.28
C TRP A 192 -8.37 -4.13 -6.80
N ILE A 193 -8.04 -5.41 -6.62
CA ILE A 193 -6.87 -6.04 -7.22
C ILE A 193 -7.37 -6.78 -8.47
N ASN A 194 -7.17 -6.16 -9.63
CA ASN A 194 -7.68 -6.60 -10.93
C ASN A 194 -6.84 -7.74 -11.52
N ILE A 195 -6.87 -8.89 -10.85
CA ILE A 195 -6.29 -10.14 -11.32
C ILE A 195 -7.27 -11.28 -11.03
N ALA A 196 -7.14 -12.37 -11.77
CA ALA A 196 -7.76 -13.62 -11.34
C ALA A 196 -7.13 -14.02 -10.00
N SER A 197 -7.98 -14.37 -9.03
CA SER A 197 -7.50 -14.92 -7.78
C SER A 197 -6.73 -16.21 -8.06
N LEU A 198 -5.44 -16.24 -7.71
CA LEU A 198 -4.67 -17.48 -7.70
C LEU A 198 -5.11 -18.34 -6.51
N THR A 199 -5.34 -19.61 -6.77
CA THR A 199 -5.51 -20.64 -5.75
C THR A 199 -4.15 -21.31 -5.50
N GLY A 200 -3.79 -21.54 -4.23
CA GLY A 200 -2.52 -22.20 -3.92
C GLY A 200 -2.22 -22.25 -2.42
N THR A 201 -1.41 -23.24 -2.02
CA THR A 201 -1.03 -23.44 -0.61
C THR A 201 -0.12 -22.30 -0.13
N PRO A 202 -0.40 -21.71 1.04
CA PRO A 202 0.48 -20.74 1.68
C PRO A 202 1.90 -21.32 1.85
N GLY A 203 2.92 -20.52 1.50
CA GLY A 203 4.32 -20.96 1.54
C GLY A 203 4.80 -21.78 0.33
N SER A 204 3.90 -22.24 -0.56
CA SER A 204 4.31 -22.92 -1.81
C SER A 204 4.42 -21.97 -3.02
N ARG A 205 4.23 -20.67 -2.78
CA ARG A 205 4.13 -19.64 -3.81
C ARG A 205 5.46 -18.92 -3.95
N THR A 206 5.82 -18.61 -5.19
CA THR A 206 7.03 -17.89 -5.59
C THR A 206 6.74 -16.39 -5.73
N ALA A 207 7.80 -15.58 -5.86
CA ALA A 207 7.66 -14.16 -6.19
C ALA A 207 6.81 -13.96 -7.46
N ALA A 208 6.93 -14.83 -8.47
CA ALA A 208 6.13 -14.76 -9.69
C ALA A 208 4.62 -14.91 -9.42
N ASP A 209 4.23 -15.69 -8.42
CA ASP A 209 2.83 -15.88 -8.03
C ASP A 209 2.27 -14.66 -7.28
N TRP A 210 3.07 -14.03 -6.43
CA TRP A 210 2.60 -12.91 -5.60
C TRP A 210 2.75 -11.53 -6.26
N ASN A 211 3.75 -11.33 -7.12
CA ASN A 211 4.03 -10.04 -7.76
C ASN A 211 2.81 -9.37 -8.39
N PRO A 212 1.92 -10.10 -9.12
CA PRO A 212 0.71 -9.49 -9.67
C PRO A 212 -0.21 -8.84 -8.62
N TYR A 213 -0.23 -9.32 -7.37
CA TYR A 213 -1.02 -8.74 -6.28
C TYR A 213 -0.46 -7.42 -5.74
N TYR A 214 0.81 -7.13 -6.03
CA TYR A 214 1.51 -5.94 -5.57
C TYR A 214 1.85 -4.97 -6.69
N GLU A 215 1.70 -5.40 -7.94
CA GLU A 215 1.96 -4.59 -9.13
C GLU A 215 1.04 -3.38 -9.22
N THR A 216 1.63 -2.19 -9.47
CA THR A 216 0.86 -0.94 -9.59
C THR A 216 -0.27 -1.05 -10.63
N ALA A 217 -0.04 -1.69 -11.78
CA ALA A 217 -1.05 -1.84 -12.83
C ALA A 217 -2.33 -2.53 -12.35
N ASN A 218 -2.20 -3.51 -11.46
CA ASN A 218 -3.31 -4.34 -10.99
C ASN A 218 -4.09 -3.74 -9.82
N ILE A 219 -3.65 -2.61 -9.25
CA ILE A 219 -4.32 -1.98 -8.10
C ILE A 219 -5.17 -0.80 -8.54
N SER A 220 -6.42 -0.80 -8.10
CA SER A 220 -7.42 0.22 -8.36
C SER A 220 -8.09 0.65 -7.04
N TYR A 221 -8.43 1.93 -6.91
CA TYR A 221 -9.03 2.49 -5.71
C TYR A 221 -10.44 2.97 -6.01
N ASN A 222 -11.43 2.37 -5.35
CA ASN A 222 -12.81 2.78 -5.55
C ASN A 222 -13.10 4.06 -4.76
N ARG A 223 -13.88 4.96 -5.35
CA ARG A 223 -14.36 6.12 -4.63
C ARG A 223 -15.47 5.72 -3.67
N ILE A 224 -15.18 5.79 -2.38
CA ILE A 224 -16.12 5.59 -1.28
C ILE A 224 -15.95 6.79 -0.37
N ASP A 225 -16.77 7.81 -0.63
CA ASP A 225 -16.76 9.04 0.16
C ASP A 225 -17.23 8.74 1.58
N GLY A 226 -16.46 9.18 2.56
CA GLY A 226 -16.81 9.01 3.97
C GLY A 226 -16.29 10.15 4.83
N THR A 227 -16.85 10.23 6.03
CA THR A 227 -16.42 11.13 7.11
C THR A 227 -16.00 10.27 8.30
N SER A 228 -14.77 10.43 8.80
CA SER A 228 -14.42 10.04 10.18
C SER A 228 -14.89 11.12 11.18
N GLY A 229 -15.19 10.79 12.42
CA GLY A 229 -15.84 11.73 13.38
C GLY A 229 -14.98 12.87 13.97
N THR A 230 -13.97 13.40 13.27
CA THR A 230 -13.13 14.54 13.69
C THR A 230 -13.08 15.63 12.60
N PRO A 231 -12.46 16.81 12.78
CA PRO A 231 -12.46 17.88 11.76
C PRO A 231 -11.53 17.69 10.54
N ALA A 232 -10.77 16.59 10.43
CA ALA A 232 -9.79 16.31 9.36
C ALA A 232 -10.14 15.07 8.51
N THR A 233 -11.42 14.89 8.16
CA THR A 233 -11.99 13.53 8.07
C THR A 233 -12.72 13.15 6.81
N GLN A 234 -12.75 14.04 5.83
CA GLN A 234 -13.30 13.70 4.53
C GLN A 234 -12.27 12.89 3.73
N TYR A 235 -12.68 11.72 3.25
CA TYR A 235 -11.85 10.89 2.38
C TYR A 235 -12.68 10.33 1.23
N ALA A 236 -12.09 10.29 0.04
CA ALA A 236 -12.65 9.64 -1.14
C ALA A 236 -12.38 8.13 -1.16
N ASN A 237 -11.51 7.63 -0.27
CA ASN A 237 -11.18 6.22 -0.15
C ASN A 237 -10.59 5.91 1.24
N GLY A 238 -10.86 4.73 1.78
CA GLY A 238 -10.41 4.30 3.11
C GLY A 238 -8.89 4.28 3.29
N VAL A 239 -8.09 4.18 2.23
CA VAL A 239 -6.62 4.25 2.32
C VAL A 239 -6.20 5.60 2.87
N GLN A 240 -6.90 6.67 2.50
CA GLN A 240 -6.59 8.02 2.96
C GLN A 240 -6.81 8.14 4.47
N ARG A 241 -7.79 7.42 5.04
CA ARG A 241 -7.97 7.37 6.50
C ARG A 241 -6.77 6.73 7.20
N VAL A 242 -6.14 5.72 6.58
CA VAL A 242 -4.90 5.13 7.10
C VAL A 242 -3.77 6.16 7.07
N CYS A 243 -3.55 6.83 5.93
CA CYS A 243 -2.53 7.88 5.81
C CYS A 243 -2.76 9.03 6.82
N GLY A 244 -4.00 9.46 7.00
CA GLY A 244 -4.37 10.59 7.86
C GLY A 244 -4.17 10.35 9.35
N THR A 245 -3.94 9.11 9.78
CA THR A 245 -3.60 8.81 11.19
C THR A 245 -2.25 9.41 11.58
N CYS A 246 -1.32 9.50 10.64
CA CYS A 246 0.00 10.11 10.85
C CYS A 246 0.15 11.45 10.14
N HIS A 247 -0.56 11.66 9.03
CA HIS A 247 -0.41 12.81 8.14
C HIS A 247 -1.58 13.80 8.23
N GLY A 248 -2.25 13.90 9.38
CA GLY A 248 -3.55 14.56 9.54
C GLY A 248 -3.68 15.98 8.94
N GLN A 249 -2.65 16.83 9.00
CA GLN A 249 -2.67 18.19 8.42
C GLN A 249 -2.67 18.21 6.87
N PHE A 250 -2.45 17.07 6.23
CA PHE A 250 -2.59 16.92 4.78
C PHE A 250 -3.93 16.33 4.37
N HIS A 251 -4.82 16.04 5.33
CA HIS A 251 -6.16 15.53 5.10
C HIS A 251 -7.22 16.59 5.36
N GLY A 252 -8.34 16.46 4.65
CA GLY A 252 -9.48 17.35 4.79
C GLY A 252 -10.27 17.51 3.49
N GLY A 253 -11.45 18.10 3.62
CA GLY A 253 -12.27 18.55 2.51
C GLY A 253 -11.99 20.01 2.14
N PRO A 254 -12.67 20.51 1.09
CA PRO A 254 -12.71 21.95 0.80
C PRO A 254 -13.16 22.75 2.01
N ALA A 255 -12.61 23.96 2.15
CA ALA A 255 -12.77 24.90 3.25
C ALA A 255 -12.15 24.49 4.60
N ASP A 256 -11.59 23.29 4.74
CA ASP A 256 -10.79 22.96 5.93
C ASP A 256 -9.54 23.85 5.97
N ALA A 257 -9.17 24.34 7.15
CA ALA A 257 -8.15 25.38 7.31
C ALA A 257 -6.79 25.03 6.64
N GLU A 258 -6.40 23.76 6.70
CA GLU A 258 -5.15 23.26 6.12
C GLU A 258 -5.23 22.98 4.61
N ILE A 259 -6.43 22.81 4.09
CA ILE A 259 -6.70 22.50 2.67
C ILE A 259 -6.98 23.78 1.87
N GLY A 260 -7.66 24.77 2.46
CA GLY A 260 -8.20 25.91 1.74
C GLY A 260 -9.39 25.51 0.87
N GLY A 261 -9.65 26.21 -0.23
CA GLY A 261 -10.84 25.92 -1.04
C GLY A 261 -12.09 26.64 -0.53
N GLU A 262 -11.97 27.89 -0.08
CA GLU A 262 -13.13 28.70 0.32
C GLU A 262 -13.90 29.19 -0.92
N GLY A 263 -15.20 29.49 -0.76
CA GLY A 263 -16.05 30.04 -1.82
C GLY A 263 -16.97 29.03 -2.51
N THR A 264 -17.68 29.49 -3.56
CA THR A 264 -18.56 28.67 -4.38
C THR A 264 -18.49 29.13 -5.85
N PRO A 265 -17.80 28.39 -6.74
CA PRO A 265 -17.08 27.15 -6.48
C PRO A 265 -15.87 27.35 -5.54
N PRO A 266 -15.43 26.33 -4.80
CA PRO A 266 -14.27 26.43 -3.92
C PRO A 266 -13.00 26.73 -4.73
N GLU A 267 -12.24 27.74 -4.32
CA GLU A 267 -11.01 28.21 -4.97
C GLU A 267 -9.88 28.43 -3.96
N ALA A 268 -8.66 28.73 -4.44
CA ALA A 268 -7.48 28.99 -3.59
C ALA A 268 -7.10 27.84 -2.64
N PHE A 269 -7.07 26.61 -3.16
CA PHE A 269 -6.55 25.45 -2.44
C PHE A 269 -5.07 25.63 -2.09
N LYS A 270 -4.73 25.38 -0.82
CA LYS A 270 -3.34 25.25 -0.34
C LYS A 270 -2.80 23.85 -0.65
N ARG A 271 -3.69 22.85 -0.66
CA ARG A 271 -3.41 21.42 -0.84
C ARG A 271 -4.56 20.76 -1.60
N HIS A 272 -4.30 19.63 -2.26
CA HIS A 272 -5.39 18.83 -2.82
C HIS A 272 -6.27 18.29 -1.68
N PRO A 273 -7.60 18.48 -1.74
CA PRO A 273 -8.50 17.89 -0.76
C PRO A 273 -8.52 16.36 -0.92
N THR A 274 -8.66 15.65 0.19
CA THR A 274 -8.72 14.17 0.20
C THR A 274 -10.11 13.64 -0.14
N ALA A 275 -11.10 14.52 -0.29
CA ALA A 275 -12.48 14.23 -0.69
C ALA A 275 -13.17 15.46 -1.30
N GLY A 276 -14.38 15.25 -1.83
CA GLY A 276 -15.30 16.34 -2.17
C GLY A 276 -15.00 17.07 -3.49
N VAL A 277 -13.82 16.86 -4.09
CA VAL A 277 -13.45 17.50 -5.37
C VAL A 277 -12.98 16.47 -6.38
N ALA A 278 -13.78 16.28 -7.42
CA ALA A 278 -13.37 15.50 -8.59
C ALA A 278 -12.46 16.33 -9.52
N ILE A 279 -11.62 15.64 -10.28
CA ILE A 279 -10.77 16.24 -11.32
C ILE A 279 -11.68 16.96 -12.32
N GLY A 280 -11.39 18.23 -12.61
CA GLY A 280 -12.15 19.04 -13.57
C GLY A 280 -13.51 19.53 -13.08
N ALA A 281 -13.90 19.29 -11.83
CA ALA A 281 -15.18 19.74 -11.29
C ALA A 281 -15.27 21.26 -11.08
N LEU A 282 -14.14 21.96 -11.04
CA LEU A 282 -14.06 23.39 -10.76
C LEU A 282 -13.72 24.17 -12.02
N THR A 283 -14.51 25.23 -12.29
CA THR A 283 -14.46 26.02 -13.51
C THR A 283 -13.27 26.98 -13.60
N GLY A 284 -12.42 27.08 -12.58
CA GLY A 284 -11.20 27.89 -12.55
C GLY A 284 -10.05 27.38 -13.43
N GLY A 285 -10.24 26.30 -14.19
CA GLY A 285 -9.28 25.85 -15.22
C GLY A 285 -7.97 25.25 -14.69
N HIS A 286 -7.86 25.00 -13.37
CA HIS A 286 -6.65 24.45 -12.77
C HIS A 286 -6.48 22.96 -13.07
N SER A 287 -7.55 22.16 -13.00
CA SER A 287 -7.54 20.72 -13.36
C SER A 287 -8.48 20.42 -14.54
N SER A 288 -8.23 19.34 -15.28
CA SER A 288 -8.99 18.99 -16.49
C SER A 288 -9.27 17.50 -16.56
N LEU A 289 -10.55 17.13 -16.49
CA LEU A 289 -10.98 15.73 -16.66
C LEU A 289 -10.66 15.23 -18.07
N THR A 290 -10.96 16.03 -19.10
CA THR A 290 -10.66 15.68 -20.50
C THR A 290 -9.18 15.35 -20.69
N ARG A 291 -8.28 16.14 -20.09
CA ARG A 291 -6.85 15.86 -20.11
C ARG A 291 -6.53 14.54 -19.41
N PHE A 292 -6.96 14.38 -18.16
CA PHE A 292 -6.67 13.17 -17.39
C PHE A 292 -7.18 11.91 -18.10
N ALA A 293 -8.42 11.95 -18.60
CA ALA A 293 -9.03 10.85 -19.35
C ALA A 293 -8.25 10.49 -20.62
N ALA A 294 -7.66 11.48 -21.30
CA ALA A 294 -6.87 11.28 -22.52
C ALA A 294 -5.46 10.72 -22.29
N ASN A 295 -4.95 10.67 -21.06
CA ASN A 295 -3.59 10.15 -20.79
C ASN A 295 -3.50 8.65 -21.13
N THR A 296 -2.46 8.22 -21.84
CA THR A 296 -2.19 6.79 -22.08
C THR A 296 -1.94 6.07 -20.77
N THR A 297 -1.11 6.68 -19.92
CA THR A 297 -0.76 6.14 -18.61
C THR A 297 -1.11 7.15 -17.53
N LYS A 298 -1.91 6.69 -16.56
CA LYS A 298 -2.57 7.53 -15.55
C LYS A 298 -1.98 7.27 -14.17
N VAL A 299 -1.85 8.34 -13.39
CA VAL A 299 -1.72 8.18 -11.93
C VAL A 299 -2.96 7.51 -11.36
N LYS A 300 -2.81 6.84 -10.22
CA LYS A 300 -3.93 6.22 -9.54
C LYS A 300 -4.84 7.29 -8.97
N VAL A 301 -6.14 7.07 -8.98
CA VAL A 301 -7.16 7.97 -8.43
C VAL A 301 -8.23 7.11 -7.75
N ALA A 302 -8.99 7.71 -6.84
CA ALA A 302 -10.22 7.09 -6.36
C ALA A 302 -11.36 7.39 -7.34
N THR A 303 -11.98 6.37 -7.93
CA THR A 303 -13.10 6.56 -8.88
C THR A 303 -14.18 5.49 -8.68
N ALA A 304 -15.44 5.81 -9.00
CA ALA A 304 -16.47 4.78 -9.14
C ALA A 304 -16.74 4.42 -10.60
N ASP A 305 -16.10 5.13 -11.53
CA ASP A 305 -16.19 4.91 -12.96
C ASP A 305 -14.80 4.93 -13.59
N TYR A 306 -14.30 3.74 -13.92
CA TYR A 306 -13.00 3.54 -14.55
C TYR A 306 -13.04 3.69 -16.08
N SER A 307 -14.22 3.94 -16.65
CA SER A 307 -14.39 4.14 -18.08
C SER A 307 -14.30 5.63 -18.43
N ALA A 308 -15.08 6.48 -17.76
CA ALA A 308 -15.12 7.90 -18.05
C ALA A 308 -14.45 8.77 -16.98
N TYR A 309 -14.12 8.22 -15.80
CA TYR A 309 -13.41 8.92 -14.72
C TYR A 309 -14.14 10.16 -14.20
N THR A 310 -15.44 10.30 -14.46
CA THR A 310 -16.23 11.52 -14.19
C THR A 310 -16.28 11.93 -12.72
N ASN A 311 -16.08 10.99 -11.80
CA ASN A 311 -16.04 11.25 -10.36
C ASN A 311 -14.65 11.00 -9.74
N SER A 312 -13.60 10.97 -10.55
CA SER A 312 -12.25 10.67 -10.08
C SER A 312 -11.73 11.75 -9.14
N SER A 313 -11.28 11.34 -7.97
CA SER A 313 -10.61 12.23 -7.01
C SER A 313 -9.15 11.82 -6.86
N PRO A 314 -8.21 12.77 -6.91
CA PRO A 314 -6.84 12.49 -6.50
C PRO A 314 -6.84 12.08 -5.02
N ILE A 315 -5.95 11.16 -4.68
CA ILE A 315 -5.71 10.67 -3.32
C ILE A 315 -4.21 10.75 -3.03
N CYS A 316 -3.77 10.52 -1.79
CA CYS A 316 -2.34 10.53 -1.44
C CYS A 316 -1.52 9.64 -2.40
N LEU A 317 -2.06 8.45 -2.73
CA LEU A 317 -1.43 7.49 -3.63
C LEU A 317 -1.53 7.81 -5.13
N SER A 318 -2.15 8.94 -5.50
CA SER A 318 -2.02 9.51 -6.84
C SER A 318 -0.62 10.05 -7.08
N CYS A 319 -0.04 10.67 -6.05
CA CYS A 319 1.23 11.37 -6.13
C CYS A 319 2.35 10.63 -5.41
N HIS A 320 2.04 9.88 -4.36
CA HIS A 320 3.04 9.25 -3.49
C HIS A 320 2.98 7.73 -3.53
N LYS A 321 4.14 7.10 -3.34
CA LYS A 321 4.24 5.70 -2.92
C LYS A 321 4.11 5.63 -1.40
N ALA A 322 3.33 4.67 -0.90
CA ALA A 322 3.02 4.55 0.53
C ALA A 322 4.25 4.29 1.39
N HIS A 323 5.23 3.53 0.89
CA HIS A 323 6.51 3.31 1.55
C HIS A 323 7.55 4.35 1.12
N GLY A 324 7.50 4.80 -0.13
CA GLY A 324 8.51 5.67 -0.72
C GLY A 324 9.02 5.10 -2.03
N ASN A 325 9.97 5.80 -2.65
CA ASN A 325 10.72 5.33 -3.81
C ASN A 325 12.03 6.14 -3.93
N GLN A 326 12.68 6.16 -5.09
CA GLN A 326 13.93 6.89 -5.32
C GLN A 326 13.73 8.37 -5.67
N ASN A 327 12.48 8.83 -5.81
CA ASN A 327 12.17 10.23 -6.04
C ASN A 327 11.97 10.99 -4.72
N PRO A 328 12.16 12.33 -4.72
CA PRO A 328 11.85 13.17 -3.57
C PRO A 328 10.45 12.93 -3.01
N PHE A 329 10.35 12.81 -1.68
CA PHE A 329 9.08 12.63 -0.96
C PHE A 329 8.25 11.41 -1.42
N GLY A 330 8.89 10.42 -2.04
CA GLY A 330 8.22 9.23 -2.56
C GLY A 330 7.31 9.52 -3.75
N LEU A 331 7.57 10.62 -4.49
CA LEU A 331 6.70 11.06 -5.58
C LEU A 331 6.75 10.10 -6.79
N VAL A 332 5.61 9.94 -7.47
CA VAL A 332 5.50 9.16 -8.69
C VAL A 332 5.61 10.09 -9.89
N PHE A 333 6.80 10.16 -10.49
CA PHE A 333 7.08 11.00 -11.65
C PHE A 333 6.58 10.35 -12.94
N LEU A 334 5.27 10.35 -13.14
CA LEU A 334 4.60 9.70 -14.26
C LEU A 334 4.22 10.69 -15.37
N ASN A 335 4.75 10.49 -16.57
CA ASN A 335 4.34 11.19 -17.77
C ASN A 335 3.09 10.54 -18.38
N ARG A 336 2.19 11.37 -18.92
CA ARG A 336 0.92 10.94 -19.54
C ARG A 336 1.08 10.06 -20.78
N THR A 337 2.19 10.16 -21.49
CA THR A 337 2.51 9.36 -22.67
C THR A 337 3.63 8.34 -22.40
N ALA A 338 3.93 8.05 -21.12
CA ALA A 338 4.92 7.04 -20.78
C ALA A 338 4.50 5.68 -21.34
N THR A 339 5.37 5.04 -22.11
CA THR A 339 5.16 3.71 -22.68
C THR A 339 5.58 2.59 -21.74
N SER A 340 6.41 2.90 -20.75
CA SER A 340 6.76 2.03 -19.64
C SER A 340 6.62 2.78 -18.32
N VAL A 341 6.27 2.06 -17.27
CA VAL A 341 6.18 2.57 -15.91
C VAL A 341 6.92 1.63 -14.99
N ASP A 342 7.65 2.18 -14.04
CA ASP A 342 8.28 1.44 -12.96
C ASP A 342 7.84 2.01 -11.60
N GLU A 343 8.60 1.72 -10.55
CA GLU A 343 8.33 2.19 -9.20
C GLU A 343 8.48 3.71 -9.03
N GLN A 344 9.28 4.35 -9.88
CA GLN A 344 9.56 5.79 -9.87
C GLN A 344 8.56 6.56 -10.73
N GLY A 345 7.85 5.87 -11.63
CA GLY A 345 6.91 6.47 -12.57
C GLY A 345 7.33 6.13 -13.99
N GLY A 346 7.29 7.10 -14.89
CA GLY A 346 7.59 6.85 -16.29
C GLY A 346 7.84 8.15 -17.03
N LEU A 347 8.82 8.16 -17.92
CA LEU A 347 9.17 9.33 -18.73
C LEU A 347 8.46 9.30 -20.07
N GLY A 348 8.21 10.48 -20.64
CA GLY A 348 7.83 10.60 -22.04
C GLY A 348 9.03 10.34 -22.96
N THR A 349 8.75 10.01 -24.22
CA THR A 349 9.79 9.82 -25.25
C THR A 349 10.73 11.01 -25.32
N GLY A 350 12.04 10.76 -25.18
CA GLY A 350 13.09 11.79 -25.26
C GLY A 350 13.21 12.70 -24.04
N GLN A 351 12.46 12.45 -22.95
CA GLN A 351 12.65 13.18 -21.70
C GLN A 351 13.84 12.63 -20.90
N THR A 352 14.62 13.53 -20.29
CA THR A 352 15.65 13.17 -19.31
C THR A 352 15.06 13.24 -17.90
N ALA A 353 15.38 12.24 -17.07
CA ALA A 353 15.01 12.23 -15.66
C ALA A 353 15.61 13.44 -14.94
N SER A 354 14.74 14.25 -14.32
CA SER A 354 15.14 15.29 -13.39
C SER A 354 13.97 15.57 -12.45
N THR A 355 14.23 16.16 -11.28
CA THR A 355 13.18 16.59 -10.37
C THR A 355 12.19 17.54 -11.06
N GLN A 356 12.69 18.48 -11.86
CA GLN A 356 11.83 19.44 -12.57
C GLN A 356 10.93 18.76 -13.62
N THR A 357 11.50 17.86 -14.43
CA THR A 357 10.74 17.06 -15.40
C THR A 357 9.70 16.20 -14.68
N GLY A 358 10.08 15.59 -13.56
CA GLY A 358 9.23 14.74 -12.75
C GLY A 358 8.01 15.45 -12.17
N PHE A 359 8.21 16.61 -11.55
CA PHE A 359 7.10 17.45 -11.06
C PHE A 359 6.16 17.87 -12.18
N ARG A 360 6.71 18.30 -13.33
CA ARG A 360 5.89 18.67 -14.50
C ARG A 360 5.05 17.48 -14.99
N ASN A 361 5.67 16.30 -15.08
CA ASN A 361 5.00 15.08 -15.50
C ASN A 361 3.86 14.71 -14.54
N LEU A 362 4.14 14.66 -13.23
CA LEU A 362 3.16 14.33 -12.20
C LEU A 362 1.99 15.33 -12.18
N CYS A 363 2.27 16.62 -12.04
CA CYS A 363 1.22 17.65 -12.01
C CYS A 363 0.45 17.69 -13.34
N GLY A 364 1.15 17.51 -14.45
CA GLY A 364 0.58 17.50 -15.80
C GLY A 364 -0.35 16.34 -16.11
N GLN A 365 -0.49 15.36 -15.21
CA GLN A 365 -1.51 14.31 -15.28
C GLN A 365 -2.92 14.88 -15.20
N CYS A 366 -3.13 15.84 -14.29
CA CYS A 366 -4.46 16.40 -13.98
C CYS A 366 -4.55 17.88 -14.34
N HIS A 367 -3.43 18.62 -14.30
CA HIS A 367 -3.41 20.06 -14.47
C HIS A 367 -3.00 20.49 -15.88
N GLY A 368 -3.70 21.49 -16.41
CA GLY A 368 -3.36 22.11 -17.71
C GLY A 368 -2.26 23.16 -17.60
N GLN A 369 -2.13 23.78 -16.43
CA GLN A 369 -1.21 24.88 -16.15
C GLN A 369 0.20 24.33 -15.89
N GLY A 370 1.24 24.98 -16.45
CA GLY A 370 2.65 24.65 -16.19
C GLY A 370 3.22 23.45 -16.96
N ASN A 371 2.54 22.97 -18.01
CA ASN A 371 3.12 22.01 -18.96
C ASN A 371 3.98 22.69 -20.01
#